data_AF-A0A930AHI7-F1
#
_entry.id   AF-A0A930AHI7-F1
#
_cell.length_a   1.000
_cell.length_b   1.000
_cell.length_c   1.000
_cell.angle_alpha   90.00
_cell.angle_beta   90.00
_cell.angle_gamma   90.00
#
_symmetry.space_group_name_H-M   'P 1'
#
loop_
_entity.id
_entity.type
_entity.pdbx_description
1 polymer ?
#
loop_
_entity_poly.entity_id
_entity_poly.type
_entity_poly.pdbx_seq_one_letter_code
_entity_poly.pdbx_strand_id
1 'polypeptide(L)'
;MKITLNDEINQFLNRCLTNIMNDSKNDFLGMHITKKNEKKVIKMLADAGIPEFQDIKNCPSLFLSVDEWENNPYHKNIHLDWIKDSHFTFERGKIAGFELFNSDVIQKDPNRELNDWMKLRAMDRNFDALYLYQDDMDWMFDAPSEANTNDIPAQRAHGKVLTFGLGIGYFLYMAIQNPNVEEVTVIELSKEVIAMFQNFILPQFESTKPIHLIEADAFDYFNEEYLSNFDYIYTDIWQSSQDGLPLITGLLEQCYLPKEKADFWIEDSCLEVFWTLIFLYFESLARNKELEVNPYYQTYIEKIAYYFEHIDETVSDVETLKTYMYDTNISRSILSIKLD
;
A
#
# COMPACT_ATOMS: atom_id res chain seq x y z
N MET A 1 -15.69 16.89 -18.74
CA MET A 1 -14.77 17.91 -18.20
C MET A 1 -13.99 18.51 -19.35
N LYS A 2 -13.64 19.80 -19.26
CA LYS A 2 -12.71 20.46 -20.20
C LYS A 2 -11.55 21.07 -19.42
N ILE A 3 -10.40 21.24 -20.06
CA ILE A 3 -9.23 21.90 -19.46
C ILE A 3 -8.87 23.11 -20.30
N THR A 4 -8.78 24.28 -19.67
CA THR A 4 -8.27 25.49 -20.32
C THR A 4 -6.75 25.53 -20.19
N LEU A 5 -6.04 25.30 -21.29
CA LEU A 5 -4.57 25.37 -21.29
C LEU A 5 -4.11 26.83 -21.17
N ASN A 6 -3.76 27.23 -19.93
CA ASN A 6 -3.07 28.48 -19.63
C ASN A 6 -1.59 28.21 -19.29
N ASP A 7 -0.82 29.28 -19.04
CA ASP A 7 0.61 29.16 -18.74
C ASP A 7 0.89 28.32 -17.49
N GLU A 8 0.05 28.43 -16.46
CA GLU A 8 0.21 27.72 -15.18
C GLU A 8 0.01 26.21 -15.36
N ILE A 9 -1.10 25.81 -15.99
CA ILE A 9 -1.40 24.41 -16.32
C ILE A 9 -0.33 23.87 -17.26
N ASN A 10 0.09 24.62 -18.28
CA ASN A 10 1.12 24.13 -19.19
C ASN A 10 2.47 23.88 -18.48
N GLN A 11 2.85 24.74 -17.53
CA GLN A 11 4.04 24.52 -16.71
C GLN A 11 3.88 23.32 -15.78
N PHE A 12 2.73 23.16 -15.14
CA PHE A 12 2.41 21.98 -14.32
C PHE A 12 2.52 20.67 -15.12
N LEU A 13 1.91 20.62 -16.30
CA LEU A 13 1.98 19.44 -17.18
C LEU A 13 3.43 19.12 -17.57
N ASN A 14 4.26 20.14 -17.85
CA ASN A 14 5.68 19.94 -18.15
C ASN A 14 6.48 19.42 -16.96
N ARG A 15 6.20 19.86 -15.74
CA ARG A 15 6.85 19.35 -14.53
C ARG A 15 6.48 17.89 -14.29
N CYS A 16 5.21 17.53 -14.40
CA CYS A 16 4.75 16.14 -14.30
C CYS A 16 5.43 15.23 -15.33
N LEU A 17 5.48 15.64 -16.60
CA LEU A 17 6.22 14.90 -17.65
C LEU A 17 7.70 14.73 -17.32
N THR A 18 8.32 15.76 -16.74
CA THR A 18 9.73 15.69 -16.33
C THR A 18 9.93 14.70 -15.19
N ASN A 19 9.02 14.69 -14.21
CA ASN A 19 9.10 13.82 -13.04
C ASN A 19 8.85 12.35 -13.38
N ILE A 20 7.89 12.04 -14.26
CA ILE A 20 7.66 10.66 -14.76
C ILE A 20 8.93 10.08 -15.39
N MET A 21 9.71 10.91 -16.09
CA MET A 21 10.95 10.48 -16.76
C MET A 21 12.18 10.45 -15.84
N ASN A 22 12.03 10.83 -14.57
CA ASN A 22 13.13 10.91 -13.62
C ASN A 22 13.09 9.73 -12.62
N ASP A 23 13.98 8.77 -12.80
CA ASP A 23 14.13 7.58 -11.96
C ASP A 23 15.27 7.67 -10.94
N SER A 24 15.94 8.83 -10.82
CA SER A 24 17.14 9.00 -9.98
C SER A 24 16.93 8.68 -8.48
N LYS A 25 15.69 8.70 -7.98
CA LYS A 25 15.37 8.26 -6.62
C LYS A 25 15.56 6.76 -6.42
N ASN A 26 15.42 5.96 -7.48
CA ASN A 26 15.57 4.51 -7.43
C ASN A 26 17.05 4.11 -7.30
N ASP A 27 17.99 4.97 -7.69
CA ASP A 27 19.44 4.75 -7.54
C ASP A 27 19.89 4.55 -6.08
N PHE A 28 19.06 4.96 -5.12
CA PHE A 28 19.32 4.79 -3.69
C PHE A 28 18.85 3.44 -3.15
N LEU A 29 18.00 2.71 -3.87
CA LEU A 29 17.53 1.40 -3.44
C LEU A 29 18.70 0.39 -3.42
N GLY A 30 18.86 -0.33 -2.33
CA GLY A 30 20.00 -1.22 -2.08
C GLY A 30 21.32 -0.49 -1.79
N MET A 31 21.33 0.84 -1.68
CA MET A 31 22.56 1.57 -1.36
C MET A 31 23.03 1.22 0.05
N HIS A 32 24.29 0.78 0.16
CA HIS A 32 24.92 0.54 1.44
C HIS A 32 25.29 1.85 2.16
N ILE A 33 24.87 1.99 3.42
CA ILE A 33 25.05 3.16 4.27
C ILE A 33 25.65 2.80 5.64
N THR A 34 26.31 3.74 6.29
CA THR A 34 26.88 3.57 7.62
C THR A 34 26.52 4.77 8.48
N LYS A 35 26.53 4.63 9.80
CA LYS A 35 26.35 5.77 10.72
C LYS A 35 27.33 6.91 10.45
N LYS A 36 28.51 6.62 9.88
CA LYS A 36 29.52 7.63 9.51
C LYS A 36 29.14 8.43 8.26
N ASN A 37 28.49 7.81 7.26
CA ASN A 37 28.12 8.46 6.01
C ASN A 37 26.66 8.90 5.95
N GLU A 38 25.83 8.57 6.95
CA GLU A 38 24.39 8.87 7.00
C GLU A 38 24.06 10.31 6.60
N LYS A 39 24.72 11.31 7.22
CA LYS A 39 24.49 12.74 6.89
C LYS A 39 24.81 13.09 5.44
N LYS A 40 25.80 12.42 4.83
CA LYS A 40 26.13 12.60 3.43
C LYS A 40 25.02 12.01 2.56
N VAL A 41 24.51 10.82 2.91
CA VAL A 41 23.43 10.17 2.16
C VAL A 41 22.12 10.94 2.29
N ILE A 42 21.77 11.44 3.49
CA ILE A 42 20.64 12.36 3.70
C ILE A 42 20.74 13.57 2.77
N LYS A 43 21.92 14.17 2.66
CA LYS A 43 22.14 15.28 1.73
C LYS A 43 21.92 14.85 0.26
N MET A 44 22.40 13.67 -0.14
CA MET A 44 22.19 13.16 -1.50
C MET A 44 20.70 12.91 -1.78
N LEU A 45 19.95 12.35 -0.83
CA LEU A 45 18.49 12.16 -0.92
C LEU A 45 17.75 13.51 -1.02
N ALA A 46 18.18 14.52 -0.25
CA ALA A 46 17.65 15.87 -0.34
C ALA A 46 17.94 16.51 -1.72
N ASP A 47 19.17 16.38 -2.23
CA ASP A 47 19.58 16.85 -3.55
C ASP A 47 18.82 16.14 -4.69
N ALA A 48 18.41 14.88 -4.47
CA ALA A 48 17.52 14.12 -5.36
C ALA A 48 16.02 14.47 -5.23
N GLY A 49 15.68 15.44 -4.37
CA GLY A 49 14.32 15.95 -4.23
C GLY A 49 13.40 15.10 -3.34
N ILE A 50 13.93 14.27 -2.45
CA ILE A 50 13.10 13.54 -1.46
C ILE A 50 12.56 14.55 -0.42
N PRO A 51 11.23 14.72 -0.28
CA PRO A 51 10.64 15.75 0.58
C PRO A 51 11.03 15.64 2.06
N GLU A 52 11.11 14.41 2.60
CA GLU A 52 11.42 14.15 4.02
C GLU A 52 12.78 14.71 4.47
N PHE A 53 13.73 14.86 3.54
CA PHE A 53 15.10 15.29 3.85
C PHE A 53 15.40 16.75 3.48
N GLN A 54 14.39 17.53 3.05
CA GLN A 54 14.58 18.94 2.67
C GLN A 54 14.96 19.82 3.87
N ASP A 55 14.42 19.55 5.07
CA ASP A 55 14.90 20.17 6.31
C ASP A 55 15.97 19.32 7.00
N ILE A 56 17.21 19.45 6.54
CA ILE A 56 18.37 18.68 7.04
C ILE A 56 18.59 18.85 8.56
N LYS A 57 18.07 19.92 9.18
CA LYS A 57 18.25 20.13 10.62
C LYS A 57 17.31 19.26 11.46
N ASN A 58 16.14 18.93 10.91
CA ASN A 58 15.06 18.23 11.61
C ASN A 58 14.63 16.93 10.89
N CYS A 59 15.49 16.37 10.06
CA CYS A 59 15.16 15.15 9.32
C CYS A 59 15.32 13.89 10.20
N PRO A 60 14.55 12.81 9.93
CA PRO A 60 14.68 11.55 10.63
C PRO A 60 16.01 10.84 10.31
N SER A 61 16.39 9.88 11.15
CA SER A 61 17.49 8.97 10.85
C SER A 61 17.11 8.06 9.68
N LEU A 62 18.11 7.68 8.87
CA LEU A 62 17.94 6.63 7.87
C LEU A 62 17.89 5.23 8.49
N PHE A 63 18.22 5.09 9.77
CA PHE A 63 18.33 3.79 10.42
C PHE A 63 17.09 3.47 11.25
N LEU A 64 16.52 2.30 10.99
CA LEU A 64 15.56 1.64 11.86
C LEU A 64 16.32 0.74 12.85
N SER A 65 15.84 0.66 14.08
CA SER A 65 16.44 -0.20 15.09
C SER A 65 15.96 -1.63 14.93
N VAL A 66 16.90 -2.57 14.76
CA VAL A 66 16.58 -4.01 14.79
C VAL A 66 16.00 -4.40 16.15
N ASP A 67 16.52 -3.82 17.25
CA ASP A 67 15.98 -4.09 18.57
C ASP A 67 14.52 -3.65 18.67
N GLU A 68 14.13 -2.48 18.15
CA GLU A 68 12.72 -2.05 18.16
C GLU A 68 11.83 -2.96 17.31
N TRP A 69 12.31 -3.39 16.15
CA TRP A 69 11.60 -4.34 15.29
C TRP A 69 11.41 -5.70 15.98
N GLU A 70 12.47 -6.34 16.47
CA GLU A 70 12.42 -7.62 17.21
C GLU A 70 11.55 -7.53 18.49
N ASN A 71 11.45 -6.33 19.07
CA ASN A 71 10.69 -6.09 20.29
C ASN A 71 9.26 -5.58 20.05
N ASN A 72 8.79 -5.53 18.80
CA ASN A 72 7.40 -5.18 18.55
C ASN A 72 6.46 -6.25 19.16
N PRO A 73 5.20 -5.90 19.44
CA PRO A 73 4.28 -6.82 20.12
C PRO A 73 4.07 -8.14 19.38
N TYR A 74 4.10 -8.14 18.03
CA TYR A 74 3.88 -9.35 17.23
C TYR A 74 5.08 -10.29 17.34
N HIS A 75 6.30 -9.81 17.06
CA HIS A 75 7.53 -10.60 17.11
C HIS A 75 7.85 -11.14 18.51
N LYS A 76 7.45 -10.41 19.55
CA LYS A 76 7.62 -10.87 20.95
C LYS A 76 6.73 -12.05 21.31
N ASN A 77 5.51 -12.06 20.80
CA ASN A 77 4.46 -12.96 21.29
C ASN A 77 4.12 -14.08 20.29
N ILE A 78 4.45 -13.89 19.00
CA ILE A 78 4.17 -14.83 17.93
C ILE A 78 5.46 -15.48 17.45
N HIS A 79 5.57 -16.77 17.71
CA HIS A 79 6.68 -17.62 17.28
C HIS A 79 6.28 -18.41 16.03
N LEU A 80 6.57 -17.85 14.86
CA LEU A 80 6.32 -18.50 13.57
C LEU A 80 7.18 -19.77 13.37
N ASP A 81 8.35 -19.85 14.02
CA ASP A 81 9.22 -21.03 13.98
C ASP A 81 8.65 -22.25 14.74
N TRP A 82 7.51 -22.11 15.40
CA TRP A 82 6.79 -23.24 16.02
C TRP A 82 5.86 -23.96 15.05
N ILE A 83 5.61 -23.39 13.88
CA ILE A 83 4.70 -23.95 12.87
C ILE A 83 5.29 -25.27 12.35
N LYS A 84 4.49 -26.33 12.43
CA LYS A 84 4.81 -27.68 11.96
C LYS A 84 3.70 -28.18 11.06
N ASP A 85 3.66 -27.66 9.86
CA ASP A 85 2.63 -27.97 8.86
C ASP A 85 3.24 -28.71 7.66
N SER A 86 2.42 -29.46 6.92
CA SER A 86 2.90 -30.15 5.71
C SER A 86 3.05 -29.22 4.51
N HIS A 87 2.31 -28.11 4.48
CA HIS A 87 2.33 -27.14 3.40
C HIS A 87 3.29 -25.98 3.69
N PHE A 88 3.55 -25.66 4.95
CA PHE A 88 4.36 -24.50 5.32
C PHE A 88 5.71 -24.89 5.89
N THR A 89 6.76 -24.26 5.36
CA THR A 89 8.12 -24.36 5.90
C THR A 89 8.69 -22.97 6.20
N PHE A 90 9.64 -22.95 7.14
CA PHE A 90 10.21 -21.73 7.70
C PHE A 90 11.72 -21.80 7.67
N GLU A 91 12.34 -20.75 7.14
CA GLU A 91 13.79 -20.60 7.16
C GLU A 91 14.16 -19.28 7.84
N ARG A 92 15.15 -19.35 8.75
CA ARG A 92 15.81 -18.14 9.25
C ARG A 92 16.88 -17.73 8.26
N GLY A 93 16.62 -16.63 7.56
CA GLY A 93 17.58 -16.01 6.64
C GLY A 93 18.28 -14.82 7.29
N LYS A 94 19.60 -14.71 7.08
CA LYS A 94 20.36 -13.52 7.48
C LYS A 94 20.16 -12.40 6.47
N ILE A 95 19.58 -11.30 6.92
CA ILE A 95 19.36 -10.11 6.11
C ILE A 95 20.51 -9.13 6.34
N ALA A 96 20.98 -8.53 5.24
CA ALA A 96 21.95 -7.45 5.31
C ALA A 96 21.29 -6.22 5.96
N GLY A 97 21.84 -5.79 7.10
CA GLY A 97 21.58 -4.45 7.58
C GLY A 97 22.32 -3.44 6.71
N PHE A 98 22.19 -2.16 7.04
CA PHE A 98 22.95 -1.09 6.40
C PHE A 98 22.65 -0.88 4.91
N GLU A 99 21.64 -1.52 4.33
CA GLU A 99 21.20 -1.29 2.95
C GLU A 99 19.85 -0.59 2.91
N LEU A 100 19.71 0.43 2.06
CA LEU A 100 18.47 1.17 1.92
C LEU A 100 17.39 0.32 1.22
N PHE A 101 16.22 0.20 1.84
CA PHE A 101 15.02 -0.41 1.29
C PHE A 101 13.81 0.51 1.49
N ASN A 102 12.73 0.30 0.75
CA ASN A 102 11.48 1.00 0.98
C ASN A 102 10.80 0.44 2.23
N SER A 103 10.66 1.24 3.28
CA SER A 103 10.13 0.80 4.56
C SER A 103 8.63 1.05 4.74
N ASP A 104 7.94 1.57 3.72
CA ASP A 104 6.55 2.03 3.83
C ASP A 104 5.85 1.95 2.46
N VAL A 105 4.56 2.31 2.39
CA VAL A 105 3.85 2.53 1.13
C VAL A 105 4.52 3.63 0.29
N ILE A 106 4.26 3.68 -1.02
CA ILE A 106 4.68 4.83 -1.84
C ILE A 106 4.10 6.11 -1.24
N GLN A 107 4.98 7.09 -1.04
CA GLN A 107 4.62 8.36 -0.44
C GLN A 107 4.24 9.34 -1.55
N LYS A 108 3.03 9.89 -1.47
CA LYS A 108 2.55 10.92 -2.39
C LYS A 108 3.47 12.13 -2.40
N ASP A 109 3.76 12.65 -3.59
CA ASP A 109 4.40 13.94 -3.76
C ASP A 109 3.56 15.04 -3.09
N PRO A 110 4.12 15.82 -2.14
CA PRO A 110 3.42 16.95 -1.55
C PRO A 110 2.96 17.98 -2.57
N ASN A 111 3.68 18.12 -3.69
CA ASN A 111 3.30 19.02 -4.77
C ASN A 111 2.29 18.37 -5.74
N ARG A 112 2.07 17.05 -5.67
CA ARG A 112 1.18 16.28 -6.55
C ARG A 112 1.54 16.41 -8.03
N GLU A 113 2.83 16.32 -8.34
CA GLU A 113 3.39 16.45 -9.69
C GLU A 113 4.06 15.16 -10.17
N LEU A 114 3.59 13.99 -9.73
CA LEU A 114 4.13 12.67 -10.10
C LEU A 114 5.61 12.51 -9.74
N ASN A 115 6.02 13.16 -8.66
CA ASN A 115 7.35 12.98 -8.06
C ASN A 115 7.22 12.20 -6.74
N ASP A 116 6.43 11.12 -6.77
CA ASP A 116 6.21 10.21 -5.65
C ASP A 116 7.53 9.54 -5.24
N TRP A 117 7.58 8.95 -4.04
CA TRP A 117 8.85 8.46 -3.50
C TRP A 117 8.71 7.31 -2.52
N MET A 118 9.76 6.49 -2.44
CA MET A 118 9.91 5.43 -1.44
C MET A 118 10.45 5.99 -0.13
N LYS A 119 9.89 5.56 1.02
CA LYS A 119 10.45 5.91 2.33
C LYS A 119 11.67 5.05 2.61
N LEU A 120 12.84 5.54 2.20
CA LEU A 120 14.08 4.76 2.29
C LEU A 120 14.65 4.72 3.71
N ARG A 121 14.89 3.50 4.20
CA ARG A 121 15.54 3.22 5.48
C ARG A 121 16.49 2.04 5.37
N ALA A 122 17.38 1.88 6.35
CA ALA A 122 18.21 0.70 6.53
C ALA A 122 18.09 0.19 7.96
N MET A 123 18.24 -1.12 8.17
CA MET A 123 18.36 -1.67 9.51
C MET A 123 19.74 -1.33 10.10
N ASP A 124 19.81 -1.02 11.39
CA ASP A 124 21.04 -0.58 12.07
C ASP A 124 22.07 -1.69 12.34
N ARG A 125 21.71 -2.94 12.07
CA ARG A 125 22.58 -4.13 12.06
C ARG A 125 22.01 -5.22 11.15
N ASN A 126 22.82 -6.22 10.83
CA ASN A 126 22.32 -7.45 10.24
C ASN A 126 21.38 -8.15 11.24
N PHE A 127 20.34 -8.79 10.73
CA PHE A 127 19.32 -9.42 11.55
C PHE A 127 18.86 -10.72 10.90
N ASP A 128 18.28 -11.60 11.72
CA ASP A 128 17.65 -12.82 11.24
C ASP A 128 16.17 -12.52 11.00
N ALA A 129 15.68 -12.82 9.81
CA ALA A 129 14.27 -12.73 9.47
C ALA A 129 13.73 -14.10 9.06
N LEU A 130 12.41 -14.24 9.14
CA LEU A 130 11.74 -15.48 8.77
C LEU A 130 11.22 -15.39 7.35
N TYR A 131 11.67 -16.34 6.53
CA TYR A 131 11.11 -16.63 5.22
C TYR A 131 10.12 -17.76 5.36
N LEU A 132 8.93 -17.55 4.78
CA LEU A 132 7.85 -18.52 4.78
C LEU A 132 7.65 -19.01 3.36
N TYR A 133 7.58 -20.33 3.23
CA TYR A 133 7.29 -21.00 1.97
C TYR A 133 6.02 -21.82 2.09
N GLN A 134 5.22 -21.84 1.02
CA GLN A 134 4.07 -22.71 0.88
C GLN A 134 4.33 -23.67 -0.29
N ASP A 135 4.34 -24.97 -0.03
CA ASP A 135 4.62 -26.01 -1.04
C ASP A 135 5.90 -25.72 -1.87
N ASP A 136 6.98 -25.36 -1.16
CA ASP A 136 8.30 -24.99 -1.69
C ASP A 136 8.35 -23.70 -2.54
N MET A 137 7.26 -22.93 -2.59
CA MET A 137 7.21 -21.62 -3.24
C MET A 137 7.36 -20.50 -2.22
N ASP A 138 8.11 -19.44 -2.57
CA ASP A 138 8.18 -18.21 -1.79
C ASP A 138 6.76 -17.69 -1.54
N TRP A 139 6.35 -17.65 -0.27
CA TRP A 139 5.02 -17.17 0.10
C TRP A 139 5.09 -15.76 0.67
N MET A 140 5.83 -15.58 1.75
CA MET A 140 6.02 -14.26 2.35
C MET A 140 7.29 -14.14 3.17
N PHE A 141 7.66 -12.89 3.39
CA PHE A 141 8.80 -12.48 4.20
C PHE A 141 8.31 -11.49 5.25
N ASP A 142 8.64 -11.75 6.52
CA ASP A 142 8.31 -10.85 7.62
C ASP A 142 9.19 -9.59 7.56
N ALA A 143 8.73 -8.62 6.75
CA ALA A 143 9.48 -7.44 6.42
C ALA A 143 9.41 -6.38 7.53
N PRO A 144 10.47 -5.61 7.76
CA PRO A 144 10.39 -4.43 8.63
C PRO A 144 9.32 -3.40 8.22
N SER A 145 8.87 -3.43 6.96
CA SER A 145 7.76 -2.59 6.47
C SER A 145 6.38 -3.00 6.99
N GLU A 146 6.21 -4.22 7.52
CA GLU A 146 4.92 -4.71 8.01
C GLU A 146 4.32 -3.78 9.06
N ALA A 147 5.12 -3.41 10.07
CA ALA A 147 4.70 -2.48 11.12
C ALA A 147 4.26 -1.11 10.55
N ASN A 148 5.06 -0.54 9.65
CA ASN A 148 4.78 0.78 9.08
C ASN A 148 3.50 0.81 8.23
N THR A 149 3.15 -0.31 7.61
CA THR A 149 2.01 -0.40 6.67
C THR A 149 0.73 -0.94 7.31
N ASN A 150 0.83 -1.81 8.31
CA ASN A 150 -0.32 -2.45 8.97
C ASN A 150 -0.73 -1.79 10.29
N ASP A 151 0.20 -1.20 11.06
CA ASP A 151 -0.14 -0.65 12.38
C ASP A 151 -1.11 0.51 12.29
N ILE A 152 -0.98 1.36 11.24
CA ILE A 152 -1.86 2.53 11.04
C ILE A 152 -3.31 2.10 10.76
N PRO A 153 -3.60 1.17 9.82
CA PRO A 153 -4.91 0.54 9.71
C PRO A 153 -5.40 -0.10 11.02
N ALA A 154 -4.56 -0.90 11.71
CA ALA A 154 -4.95 -1.58 12.94
C ALA A 154 -5.33 -0.61 14.08
N GLN A 155 -4.67 0.55 14.17
CA GLN A 155 -5.01 1.61 15.13
C GLN A 155 -6.34 2.31 14.80
N ARG A 156 -6.71 2.40 13.52
CA ARG A 156 -8.00 2.97 13.07
C ARG A 156 -9.17 1.98 13.18
N ALA A 157 -8.88 0.68 13.21
CA ALA A 157 -9.88 -0.36 13.37
C ALA A 157 -10.71 -0.16 14.66
N HIS A 158 -12.02 -0.39 14.56
CA HIS A 158 -12.97 -0.22 15.65
C HIS A 158 -14.23 -1.04 15.41
N GLY A 159 -15.00 -1.31 16.48
CA GLY A 159 -16.25 -2.04 16.41
C GLY A 159 -16.07 -3.46 15.89
N LYS A 160 -16.96 -3.87 14.98
CA LYS A 160 -16.86 -5.12 14.23
C LYS A 160 -15.95 -4.94 13.03
N VAL A 161 -14.81 -5.60 13.06
CA VAL A 161 -13.79 -5.50 12.01
C VAL A 161 -13.92 -6.68 11.05
N LEU A 162 -13.85 -6.39 9.75
CA LEU A 162 -13.70 -7.39 8.70
C LEU A 162 -12.32 -7.26 8.07
N THR A 163 -11.62 -8.36 7.90
CA THR A 163 -10.39 -8.42 7.09
C THR A 163 -10.50 -9.48 6.01
N PHE A 164 -10.10 -9.12 4.80
CA PHE A 164 -9.93 -10.04 3.68
C PHE A 164 -8.44 -10.35 3.54
N GLY A 165 -8.10 -11.64 3.56
CA GLY A 165 -6.73 -12.11 3.69
C GLY A 165 -6.30 -12.25 5.14
N LEU A 166 -5.77 -13.43 5.48
CA LEU A 166 -5.27 -13.77 6.81
C LEU A 166 -3.75 -13.61 6.88
N GLY A 167 -3.03 -14.11 5.88
CA GLY A 167 -1.57 -14.19 5.91
C GLY A 167 -1.05 -14.91 7.17
N ILE A 168 0.00 -14.35 7.79
CA ILE A 168 0.45 -14.77 9.13
C ILE A 168 -0.34 -14.12 10.28
N GLY A 169 -1.32 -13.26 9.97
CA GLY A 169 -2.18 -12.63 10.95
C GLY A 169 -1.58 -11.40 11.64
N TYR A 170 -0.62 -10.70 11.02
CA TYR A 170 -0.01 -9.49 11.60
C TYR A 170 -1.04 -8.39 11.87
N PHE A 171 -1.80 -7.98 10.83
CA PHE A 171 -2.88 -7.00 10.99
C PHE A 171 -3.90 -7.45 12.05
N LEU A 172 -4.36 -8.71 11.96
CA LEU A 172 -5.32 -9.29 12.90
C LEU A 172 -4.82 -9.22 14.35
N TYR A 173 -3.56 -9.57 14.59
CA TYR A 173 -2.94 -9.51 15.90
C TYR A 173 -2.86 -8.08 16.46
N MET A 174 -2.51 -7.10 15.63
CA MET A 174 -2.49 -5.70 16.05
C MET A 174 -3.90 -5.15 16.27
N ALA A 175 -4.84 -5.46 15.37
CA ALA A 175 -6.22 -4.97 15.44
C ALA A 175 -6.98 -5.53 16.65
N ILE A 176 -6.82 -6.82 16.99
CA ILE A 176 -7.54 -7.42 18.11
C ILE A 176 -7.12 -6.82 19.47
N GLN A 177 -5.92 -6.26 19.56
CA GLN A 177 -5.42 -5.57 20.75
C GLN A 177 -5.95 -4.14 20.89
N ASN A 178 -6.44 -3.53 19.81
CA ASN A 178 -7.01 -2.19 19.85
C ASN A 178 -8.26 -2.18 20.76
N PRO A 179 -8.32 -1.38 21.83
CA PRO A 179 -9.43 -1.39 22.77
C PRO A 179 -10.78 -1.01 22.15
N ASN A 180 -10.78 -0.35 20.99
CA ASN A 180 -12.00 0.03 20.27
C ASN A 180 -12.58 -1.11 19.40
N VAL A 181 -11.83 -2.19 19.19
CA VAL A 181 -12.30 -3.37 18.43
C VAL A 181 -13.07 -4.32 19.34
N GLU A 182 -14.23 -4.78 18.89
CA GLU A 182 -15.11 -5.70 19.61
C GLU A 182 -14.88 -7.16 19.18
N GLU A 183 -14.80 -7.39 17.87
CA GLU A 183 -14.55 -8.69 17.25
C GLU A 183 -13.89 -8.50 15.88
N VAL A 184 -13.24 -9.55 15.37
CA VAL A 184 -12.67 -9.57 14.03
C VAL A 184 -13.20 -10.78 13.26
N THR A 185 -13.69 -10.57 12.05
CA THR A 185 -14.00 -11.62 11.09
C THR A 185 -12.94 -11.60 9.99
N VAL A 186 -12.43 -12.78 9.63
CA VAL A 186 -11.44 -12.98 8.58
C VAL A 186 -12.05 -13.82 7.47
N ILE A 187 -11.97 -13.34 6.24
CA ILE A 187 -12.25 -14.11 5.02
C ILE A 187 -10.89 -14.49 4.42
N GLU A 188 -10.61 -15.78 4.34
CA GLU A 188 -9.37 -16.32 3.79
C GLU A 188 -9.67 -17.43 2.79
N LEU A 189 -9.01 -17.39 1.64
CA LEU A 189 -9.25 -18.33 0.55
C LEU A 189 -8.59 -19.69 0.82
N SER A 190 -7.36 -19.69 1.36
CA SER A 190 -6.62 -20.92 1.59
C SER A 190 -7.00 -21.56 2.92
N LYS A 191 -7.61 -22.73 2.80
CA LYS A 191 -7.86 -23.63 3.93
C LYS A 191 -6.58 -23.99 4.70
N GLU A 192 -5.47 -24.18 3.99
CA GLU A 192 -4.17 -24.50 4.56
C GLU A 192 -3.65 -23.35 5.42
N VAL A 193 -3.77 -22.10 4.94
CA VAL A 193 -3.42 -20.90 5.72
C VAL A 193 -4.28 -20.80 6.98
N ILE A 194 -5.60 -21.01 6.88
CA ILE A 194 -6.51 -21.04 8.03
C ILE A 194 -6.08 -22.11 9.04
N ALA A 195 -5.81 -23.33 8.57
CA ALA A 195 -5.41 -24.44 9.43
C ALA A 195 -4.09 -24.16 10.15
N MET A 196 -3.09 -23.64 9.44
CA MET A 196 -1.78 -23.27 10.00
C MET A 196 -1.93 -22.15 11.03
N PHE A 197 -2.69 -21.10 10.72
CA PHE A 197 -2.97 -20.02 11.67
C PHE A 197 -3.70 -20.53 12.93
N GLN A 198 -4.77 -21.30 12.77
CA GLN A 198 -5.55 -21.86 13.88
C GLN A 198 -4.73 -22.76 14.80
N ASN A 199 -3.87 -23.61 14.23
CA ASN A 199 -3.13 -24.61 14.99
C ASN A 199 -1.90 -24.03 15.69
N PHE A 200 -1.27 -23.02 15.10
CA PHE A 200 0.06 -22.56 15.55
C PHE A 200 0.13 -21.10 15.95
N ILE A 201 -0.63 -20.20 15.32
CA ILE A 201 -0.53 -18.75 15.56
C ILE A 201 -1.60 -18.26 16.53
N LEU A 202 -2.88 -18.54 16.25
CA LEU A 202 -4.02 -18.12 17.09
C LEU A 202 -3.88 -18.53 18.57
N PRO A 203 -3.36 -19.72 18.94
CA PRO A 203 -3.18 -20.09 20.34
C PRO A 203 -2.18 -19.22 21.11
N GLN A 204 -1.37 -18.43 20.40
CA GLN A 204 -0.40 -17.49 20.99
C GLN A 204 -1.01 -16.11 21.25
N PHE A 205 -2.27 -15.87 20.86
CA PHE A 205 -2.94 -14.59 21.07
C PHE A 205 -3.39 -14.44 22.52
N GLU A 206 -3.11 -13.28 23.12
CA GLU A 206 -3.51 -12.99 24.51
C GLU A 206 -4.96 -12.46 24.62
N SER A 207 -5.55 -12.02 23.50
CA SER A 207 -6.88 -11.42 23.49
C SER A 207 -7.98 -12.46 23.67
N THR A 208 -9.04 -12.09 24.40
CA THR A 208 -10.24 -12.92 24.59
C THR A 208 -11.40 -12.51 23.68
N LYS A 209 -11.19 -11.52 22.81
CA LYS A 209 -12.20 -11.04 21.87
C LYS A 209 -12.49 -12.10 20.79
N PRO A 210 -13.73 -12.16 20.27
CA PRO A 210 -14.08 -13.13 19.24
C PRO A 210 -13.28 -12.90 17.95
N ILE A 211 -12.76 -14.00 17.40
CA ILE A 211 -12.15 -14.07 16.07
C ILE A 211 -12.92 -15.13 15.27
N HIS A 212 -13.53 -14.74 14.16
CA HIS A 212 -14.27 -15.63 13.27
C HIS A 212 -13.44 -15.85 12.00
N LEU A 213 -13.16 -17.10 11.65
CA LEU A 213 -12.39 -17.46 10.45
C LEU A 213 -13.31 -18.16 9.47
N ILE A 214 -13.40 -17.64 8.25
CA ILE A 214 -14.28 -18.15 7.18
C ILE A 214 -13.41 -18.49 5.96
N GLU A 215 -13.46 -19.76 5.55
CA GLU A 215 -12.85 -20.24 4.31
C GLU A 215 -13.73 -19.84 3.12
N ALA A 216 -13.35 -18.78 2.41
CA ALA A 216 -14.09 -18.30 1.23
C ALA A 216 -13.26 -17.35 0.38
N ASP A 217 -13.72 -17.14 -0.86
CA ASP A 217 -13.19 -16.08 -1.72
C ASP A 217 -13.67 -14.70 -1.22
N ALA A 218 -12.75 -13.72 -1.22
CA ALA A 218 -13.08 -12.34 -0.87
C ALA A 218 -14.21 -11.77 -1.75
N PHE A 219 -14.23 -12.09 -3.04
CA PHE A 219 -15.22 -11.62 -4.00
C PHE A 219 -16.62 -12.21 -3.77
N ASP A 220 -16.77 -13.29 -3.01
CA ASP A 220 -18.10 -13.80 -2.63
C ASP A 220 -18.74 -12.95 -1.52
N TYR A 221 -17.92 -12.24 -0.74
CA TYR A 221 -18.30 -11.50 0.46
C TYR A 221 -18.16 -9.98 0.32
N PHE A 222 -17.54 -9.48 -0.76
CA PHE A 222 -17.33 -8.05 -1.00
C PHE A 222 -18.57 -7.36 -1.61
N ASN A 223 -19.70 -7.44 -0.91
CA ASN A 223 -20.98 -6.86 -1.32
C ASN A 223 -21.61 -6.04 -0.20
N GLU A 224 -22.48 -5.09 -0.57
CA GLU A 224 -23.07 -4.14 0.39
C GLU A 224 -23.80 -4.83 1.55
N GLU A 225 -24.56 -5.90 1.26
CA GLU A 225 -25.31 -6.66 2.28
C GLU A 225 -24.37 -7.18 3.37
N TYR A 226 -23.26 -7.82 2.99
CA TYR A 226 -22.31 -8.35 3.94
C TYR A 226 -21.50 -7.25 4.63
N LEU A 227 -20.93 -6.33 3.86
CA LEU A 227 -20.04 -5.26 4.34
C LEU A 227 -20.75 -4.25 5.26
N SER A 228 -22.08 -4.13 5.17
CA SER A 228 -22.87 -3.25 6.06
C SER A 228 -22.89 -3.70 7.52
N ASN A 229 -22.51 -4.95 7.82
CA ASN A 229 -22.47 -5.50 9.18
C ASN A 229 -21.20 -5.14 9.96
N PHE A 230 -20.25 -4.45 9.33
CA PHE A 230 -18.94 -4.15 9.88
C PHE A 230 -18.68 -2.64 9.92
N ASP A 231 -18.00 -2.22 10.97
CA ASP A 231 -17.66 -0.81 11.23
C ASP A 231 -16.36 -0.40 10.54
N TYR A 232 -15.43 -1.35 10.37
CA TYR A 232 -14.15 -1.14 9.71
C TYR A 232 -13.75 -2.34 8.85
N ILE A 233 -13.24 -2.07 7.64
CA ILE A 233 -12.86 -3.10 6.66
C ILE A 233 -11.39 -2.92 6.29
N TYR A 234 -10.63 -4.02 6.34
CA TYR A 234 -9.25 -4.10 5.87
C TYR A 234 -9.15 -5.17 4.76
N THR A 235 -8.29 -4.96 3.78
CA THR A 235 -8.14 -5.90 2.66
C THR A 235 -6.69 -6.01 2.25
N ASP A 236 -6.19 -7.24 2.24
CA ASP A 236 -4.84 -7.63 1.86
C ASP A 236 -4.86 -9.03 1.21
N ILE A 237 -5.12 -9.09 -0.10
CA ILE A 237 -5.32 -10.35 -0.84
C ILE A 237 -4.43 -10.46 -2.09
N TRP A 238 -3.40 -9.63 -2.20
CA TRP A 238 -2.48 -9.59 -3.35
C TRP A 238 -1.04 -9.85 -2.91
N GLN A 239 -0.19 -10.20 -3.86
CA GLN A 239 1.23 -10.46 -3.62
C GLN A 239 2.08 -9.20 -3.72
N SER A 240 1.64 -8.21 -4.51
CA SER A 240 2.41 -7.01 -4.82
C SER A 240 1.49 -5.85 -5.21
N SER A 241 2.08 -4.67 -5.43
CA SER A 241 1.34 -3.53 -5.98
C SER A 241 0.84 -3.78 -7.42
N GLN A 242 1.48 -4.67 -8.17
CA GLN A 242 1.17 -4.92 -9.57
C GLN A 242 -0.16 -5.67 -9.77
N ASP A 243 -0.43 -6.69 -8.95
CA ASP A 243 -1.69 -7.42 -8.91
C ASP A 243 -2.71 -6.78 -7.96
N GLY A 244 -2.25 -5.97 -7.00
CA GLY A 244 -3.12 -5.19 -6.12
C GLY A 244 -4.06 -4.24 -6.86
N LEU A 245 -3.60 -3.50 -7.87
CA LEU A 245 -4.47 -2.56 -8.61
C LEU A 245 -5.66 -3.27 -9.31
N PRO A 246 -5.47 -4.34 -10.11
CA PRO A 246 -6.58 -5.12 -10.65
C PRO A 246 -7.54 -5.67 -9.59
N LEU A 247 -7.03 -6.17 -8.47
CA LEU A 247 -7.86 -6.75 -7.40
C LEU A 247 -8.69 -5.67 -6.68
N ILE A 248 -8.07 -4.54 -6.32
CA ILE A 248 -8.77 -3.37 -5.77
C ILE A 248 -9.87 -2.91 -6.73
N THR A 249 -9.59 -2.87 -8.03
CA THR A 249 -10.56 -2.49 -9.05
C THR A 249 -11.76 -3.44 -9.06
N GLY A 250 -11.53 -4.75 -9.12
CA GLY A 250 -12.61 -5.74 -9.12
C GLY A 250 -13.48 -5.67 -7.86
N LEU A 251 -12.87 -5.45 -6.68
CA LEU A 251 -13.61 -5.32 -5.43
C LEU A 251 -14.47 -4.05 -5.42
N LEU A 252 -13.90 -2.91 -5.84
CA LEU A 252 -14.62 -1.64 -5.91
C LEU A 252 -15.75 -1.65 -6.95
N GLU A 253 -15.60 -2.40 -8.04
CA GLU A 253 -16.68 -2.65 -8.99
C GLU A 253 -17.85 -3.42 -8.33
N GLN A 254 -17.60 -4.34 -7.40
CA GLN A 254 -18.68 -5.01 -6.67
C GLN A 254 -19.35 -4.09 -5.65
N CYS A 255 -18.56 -3.38 -4.85
CA CYS A 255 -19.04 -2.49 -3.83
C CYS A 255 -18.06 -1.33 -3.61
N TYR A 256 -18.48 -0.10 -3.94
CA TYR A 256 -17.67 1.07 -3.64
C TYR A 256 -17.54 1.27 -2.13
N LEU A 257 -16.31 1.44 -1.64
CA LEU A 257 -16.02 1.81 -0.25
C LEU A 257 -15.17 3.09 -0.19
N PRO A 258 -15.60 4.12 0.56
CA PRO A 258 -14.81 5.31 0.76
C PRO A 258 -13.61 5.04 1.68
N LYS A 259 -12.53 5.81 1.55
CA LYS A 259 -11.28 5.67 2.31
C LYS A 259 -11.49 5.69 3.82
N GLU A 260 -12.50 6.41 4.30
CA GLU A 260 -12.80 6.56 5.71
C GLU A 260 -13.40 5.28 6.33
N LYS A 261 -13.97 4.39 5.49
CA LYS A 261 -14.60 3.14 5.94
C LYS A 261 -13.68 1.92 5.75
N ALA A 262 -12.77 1.97 4.77
CA ALA A 262 -11.96 0.81 4.42
C ALA A 262 -10.55 1.18 3.97
N ASP A 263 -9.59 0.34 4.37
CA ASP A 263 -8.21 0.42 3.91
C ASP A 263 -7.86 -0.82 3.07
N PHE A 264 -7.27 -0.57 1.91
CA PHE A 264 -6.56 -1.58 1.13
C PHE A 264 -5.08 -1.48 1.53
N TRP A 265 -4.44 -2.61 1.85
CA TRP A 265 -3.00 -2.62 2.17
C TRP A 265 -2.19 -1.99 1.03
N ILE A 266 -1.18 -1.19 1.37
CA ILE A 266 -0.31 -0.51 0.38
C ILE A 266 -1.05 0.19 -0.79
N GLU A 267 -2.29 0.66 -0.57
CA GLU A 267 -3.17 1.20 -1.62
C GLU A 267 -2.49 2.24 -2.50
N ASP A 268 -1.77 3.18 -1.88
CA ASP A 268 -1.07 4.24 -2.60
C ASP A 268 0.05 3.68 -3.50
N SER A 269 0.69 2.57 -3.14
CA SER A 269 1.64 1.87 -4.00
C SER A 269 0.94 1.20 -5.20
N CYS A 270 -0.27 0.66 -5.01
CA CYS A 270 -1.08 0.10 -6.10
C CYS A 270 -1.59 1.19 -7.05
N LEU A 271 -1.90 2.38 -6.52
CA LEU A 271 -2.45 3.51 -7.27
C LEU A 271 -1.39 4.37 -7.98
N GLU A 272 -0.10 4.20 -7.72
CA GLU A 272 0.98 5.02 -8.29
C GLU A 272 0.89 5.14 -9.82
N VAL A 273 0.72 4.00 -10.51
CA VAL A 273 0.54 3.99 -11.97
C VAL A 273 -0.77 4.64 -12.39
N PHE A 274 -1.82 4.50 -11.58
CA PHE A 274 -3.14 5.06 -11.86
C PHE A 274 -3.15 6.59 -11.84
N TRP A 275 -2.42 7.23 -10.93
CA TRP A 275 -2.24 8.69 -10.93
C TRP A 275 -1.57 9.18 -12.22
N THR A 276 -0.60 8.42 -12.72
CA THR A 276 0.05 8.70 -14.02
C THR A 276 -0.94 8.56 -15.18
N LEU A 277 -1.82 7.56 -15.16
CA LEU A 277 -2.85 7.39 -16.19
C LEU A 277 -3.86 8.55 -16.20
N ILE A 278 -4.31 9.04 -15.03
CA ILE A 278 -5.16 10.23 -14.93
C ILE A 278 -4.44 11.44 -15.52
N PHE A 279 -3.17 11.63 -15.17
CA PHE A 279 -2.36 12.71 -15.71
C PHE A 279 -2.22 12.66 -17.24
N LEU A 280 -1.93 11.50 -17.81
CA LEU A 280 -1.79 11.35 -19.27
C LEU A 280 -3.09 11.67 -20.00
N TYR A 281 -4.24 11.31 -19.41
CA TYR A 281 -5.56 11.74 -19.89
C TYR A 281 -5.72 13.28 -19.84
N PHE A 282 -5.28 13.94 -18.76
CA PHE A 282 -5.29 15.40 -18.69
C PHE A 282 -4.36 16.07 -19.71
N GLU A 283 -3.17 15.53 -19.95
CA GLU A 283 -2.24 16.02 -20.97
C GLU A 283 -2.87 15.94 -22.36
N SER A 284 -3.49 14.79 -22.67
CA SER A 284 -4.24 14.56 -23.90
C SER A 284 -5.36 15.57 -24.10
N LEU A 285 -6.21 15.76 -23.06
CA LEU A 285 -7.32 16.71 -23.11
C LEU A 285 -6.85 18.16 -23.29
N ALA A 286 -5.86 18.58 -22.50
CA ALA A 286 -5.41 19.97 -22.47
C ALA A 286 -4.67 20.38 -23.75
N ARG A 287 -3.93 19.45 -24.37
CA ARG A 287 -3.11 19.70 -25.57
C ARG A 287 -3.72 19.17 -26.86
N ASN A 288 -4.92 18.57 -26.78
CA ASN A 288 -5.60 17.95 -27.91
C ASN A 288 -4.69 16.97 -28.66
N LYS A 289 -4.05 16.07 -27.90
CA LYS A 289 -3.19 15.00 -28.41
C LYS A 289 -3.88 13.66 -28.28
N GLU A 290 -3.50 12.72 -29.14
CA GLU A 290 -3.89 11.33 -29.02
C GLU A 290 -3.20 10.69 -27.82
N LEU A 291 -3.95 9.93 -27.02
CA LEU A 291 -3.44 9.21 -25.87
C LEU A 291 -3.21 7.74 -26.25
N GLU A 292 -1.95 7.34 -26.28
CA GLU A 292 -1.55 5.94 -26.44
C GLU A 292 -0.96 5.43 -25.12
N VAL A 293 -1.51 4.33 -24.62
CA VAL A 293 -0.99 3.61 -23.44
C VAL A 293 -0.76 2.14 -23.77
N ASN A 294 0.00 1.43 -22.93
CA ASN A 294 0.10 -0.02 -23.03
C ASN A 294 -1.31 -0.65 -22.99
N PRO A 295 -1.65 -1.60 -23.87
CA PRO A 295 -2.96 -2.27 -23.87
C PRO A 295 -3.40 -2.82 -22.50
N TYR A 296 -2.45 -3.20 -21.64
CA TYR A 296 -2.73 -3.61 -20.26
C TYR A 296 -3.48 -2.54 -19.45
N TYR A 297 -3.25 -1.25 -19.75
CA TYR A 297 -3.87 -0.13 -19.04
C TYR A 297 -5.10 0.46 -19.73
N GLN A 298 -5.53 -0.12 -20.86
CA GLN A 298 -6.59 0.45 -21.70
C GLN A 298 -7.92 0.62 -20.95
N THR A 299 -8.35 -0.41 -20.21
CA THR A 299 -9.58 -0.35 -19.39
C THR A 299 -9.53 0.76 -18.34
N TYR A 300 -8.37 1.06 -17.75
CA TYR A 300 -8.26 2.15 -16.78
C TYR A 300 -8.42 3.51 -17.46
N ILE A 301 -7.87 3.70 -18.67
CA ILE A 301 -8.08 4.92 -19.45
C ILE A 301 -9.55 5.11 -19.81
N GLU A 302 -10.25 4.04 -20.17
CA GLU A 302 -11.70 4.08 -20.47
C GLU A 302 -12.52 4.47 -19.23
N LYS A 303 -12.22 3.93 -18.05
CA LYS A 303 -12.85 4.33 -16.78
C LYS A 303 -12.57 5.80 -16.45
N ILE A 304 -11.32 6.23 -16.60
CA ILE A 304 -10.90 7.62 -16.40
C ILE A 304 -11.68 8.55 -17.34
N ALA A 305 -11.72 8.22 -18.63
CA ALA A 305 -12.45 9.00 -19.63
C ALA A 305 -13.95 9.07 -19.29
N TYR A 306 -14.57 7.92 -18.97
CA TYR A 306 -15.96 7.88 -18.55
C TYR A 306 -16.22 8.81 -17.36
N TYR A 307 -15.42 8.72 -16.30
CA TYR A 307 -15.58 9.57 -15.11
C TYR A 307 -15.52 11.05 -15.45
N PHE A 308 -14.46 11.46 -16.17
CA PHE A 308 -14.25 12.89 -16.45
C PHE A 308 -15.18 13.43 -17.52
N GLU A 309 -15.66 12.64 -18.49
CA GLU A 309 -16.65 13.07 -19.48
C GLU A 309 -17.98 13.47 -18.83
N HIS A 310 -18.35 12.83 -17.71
CA HIS A 310 -19.58 13.12 -16.96
C HIS A 310 -19.48 14.34 -16.02
N ILE A 311 -18.31 14.99 -15.94
CA ILE A 311 -18.14 16.24 -15.18
C ILE A 311 -18.35 17.43 -16.11
N ASP A 312 -19.45 18.18 -15.94
CA ASP A 312 -19.75 19.41 -16.71
C ASP A 312 -19.04 20.64 -16.14
N GLU A 313 -17.71 20.58 -16.07
CA GLU A 313 -16.86 21.66 -15.58
C GLU A 313 -15.70 21.93 -16.54
N THR A 314 -15.27 23.20 -16.57
CA THR A 314 -14.05 23.62 -17.26
C THR A 314 -13.01 24.00 -16.21
N VAL A 315 -11.99 23.17 -16.08
CA VAL A 315 -10.87 23.37 -15.15
C VAL A 315 -9.89 24.37 -15.74
N SER A 316 -9.50 25.36 -14.96
CA SER A 316 -8.55 26.41 -15.36
C SER A 316 -7.46 26.67 -14.32
N ASP A 317 -7.38 25.87 -13.27
CA ASP A 317 -6.39 25.95 -12.20
C ASP A 317 -5.73 24.59 -11.94
N VAL A 318 -4.52 24.63 -11.40
CA VAL A 318 -3.69 23.43 -11.17
C VAL A 318 -4.17 22.63 -9.95
N GLU A 319 -4.70 23.28 -8.92
CA GLU A 319 -5.09 22.61 -7.67
C GLU A 319 -6.27 21.66 -7.85
N THR A 320 -7.20 21.99 -8.74
CA THR A 320 -8.29 21.09 -9.14
C THR A 320 -7.74 19.84 -9.84
N LEU A 321 -6.79 19.99 -10.78
CA LEU A 321 -6.16 18.84 -11.45
C LEU A 321 -5.40 17.94 -10.46
N LYS A 322 -4.64 18.54 -9.55
CA LYS A 322 -3.94 17.82 -8.47
C LYS A 322 -4.90 17.07 -7.56
N THR A 323 -6.08 17.65 -7.29
CA THR A 323 -7.12 16.98 -6.50
C THR A 323 -7.66 15.76 -7.24
N TYR A 324 -8.01 15.91 -8.52
CA TYR A 324 -8.47 14.79 -9.33
C TYR A 324 -7.44 13.68 -9.52
N MET A 325 -6.14 14.02 -9.57
CA MET A 325 -5.08 13.03 -9.71
C MET A 325 -4.82 12.21 -8.44
N TYR A 326 -4.83 12.84 -7.26
CA TYR A 326 -4.27 12.22 -6.03
C TYR A 326 -5.27 11.94 -4.92
N ASP A 327 -6.50 12.43 -5.04
CA ASP A 327 -7.55 12.08 -4.07
C ASP A 327 -7.92 10.60 -4.19
N THR A 328 -7.80 9.88 -3.08
CA THR A 328 -8.04 8.43 -3.04
C THR A 328 -9.51 8.10 -3.30
N ASN A 329 -10.46 8.92 -2.81
CA ASN A 329 -11.88 8.67 -3.04
C ASN A 329 -12.25 8.88 -4.51
N ILE A 330 -11.64 9.85 -5.20
CA ILE A 330 -11.77 10.01 -6.65
C ILE A 330 -11.17 8.80 -7.37
N SER A 331 -9.98 8.36 -6.98
CA SER A 331 -9.36 7.17 -7.57
C SER A 331 -10.27 5.94 -7.44
N ARG A 332 -10.78 5.68 -6.23
CA ARG A 332 -11.73 4.58 -5.97
C ARG A 332 -13.03 4.72 -6.76
N SER A 333 -13.54 5.95 -6.92
CA SER A 333 -14.76 6.22 -7.69
C SER A 333 -14.58 5.94 -9.17
N ILE A 334 -13.39 6.21 -9.72
CA ILE A 334 -13.08 5.85 -11.11
C ILE A 334 -12.95 4.33 -11.24
N LEU A 335 -12.22 3.69 -10.32
CA LEU A 335 -12.01 2.24 -10.35
C LEU A 335 -13.30 1.44 -10.20
N SER A 336 -14.29 1.94 -9.45
CA SER A 336 -15.59 1.26 -9.26
C SER A 336 -16.52 1.30 -10.49
N ILE A 337 -16.21 2.09 -11.52
CA ILE A 337 -17.05 2.18 -12.74
C ILE A 337 -17.02 0.85 -13.48
N LYS A 338 -18.17 0.20 -13.65
CA LYS A 338 -18.31 -0.90 -14.62
C LYS A 338 -18.52 -0.33 -16.00
N LEU A 339 -17.65 -0.70 -16.93
CA LEU A 339 -17.82 -0.40 -18.36
C LEU A 339 -18.66 -1.53 -18.97
N ASP A 340 -19.62 -1.16 -19.81
CA ASP A 340 -20.56 -2.09 -20.48
C ASP A 340 -19.94 -2.86 -21.66
#